data_AF-A0A964L0C2-F1
#
_entry.id   AF-A0A964L0C2-F1
#
_cell.length_a   1.000
_cell.length_b   1.000
_cell.length_c   1.000
_cell.angle_alpha   90.00
_cell.angle_beta   90.00
_cell.angle_gamma   90.00
#
_symmetry.space_group_name_H-M   'P 1'
#
loop_
_entity.id
_entity.type
_entity.pdbx_description
1 polymer ?
#
loop_
_entity_poly.entity_id
_entity_poly.type
_entity_poly.pdbx_seq_one_letter_code
_entity_poly.pdbx_strand_id
1 'polypeptide(L)'
;VAMFKKAGMTDHLDYNFVMGVDSGMPADAELLAWLHRQIEPGVTWQSTLIGRQDIWPVHQATADLGGMLRTGLEDTFYLPDGSRASGNGALIAALAGCARAAGRDVASPAEARACLGLRAAA
;
A
#
# COMPACT_ATOMS: atom_id res chain seq x y z
N VAL A 1 12.68 -2.24 9.68
CA VAL A 1 13.00 -0.83 10.02
C VAL A 1 13.11 -0.55 11.53
N ALA A 2 12.49 -1.35 12.40
CA ALA A 2 12.65 -1.23 13.87
C ALA A 2 14.13 -1.22 14.35
N MET A 3 15.03 -1.93 13.67
CA MET A 3 16.47 -1.88 13.97
C MET A 3 17.07 -0.47 13.86
N PHE A 4 16.61 0.35 12.91
CA PHE A 4 17.11 1.71 12.72
C PHE A 4 16.69 2.63 13.87
N LYS A 5 15.44 2.47 14.35
CA LYS A 5 14.96 3.15 15.56
C LYS A 5 15.75 2.71 16.79
N LYS A 6 15.97 1.40 16.97
CA LYS A 6 16.78 0.86 18.08
C LYS A 6 18.23 1.37 18.05
N ALA A 7 18.78 1.59 16.86
CA ALA A 7 20.12 2.16 16.67
C ALA A 7 20.16 3.70 16.79
N GLY A 8 19.02 4.37 17.06
CA GLY A 8 18.95 5.83 17.19
C GLY A 8 19.11 6.59 15.87
N MET A 9 18.88 5.95 14.72
CA MET A 9 19.06 6.56 13.40
C MET A 9 17.82 7.34 12.93
N THR A 10 16.63 7.00 13.42
CA THR A 10 15.37 7.69 13.10
C THR A 10 14.32 7.41 14.16
N ASP A 11 13.47 8.39 14.45
CA ASP A 11 12.26 8.22 15.26
C ASP A 11 10.99 8.02 14.40
N HIS A 12 11.10 8.29 13.10
CA HIS A 12 10.02 8.12 12.13
C HIS A 12 10.22 6.82 11.34
N LEU A 13 9.17 6.02 11.26
CA LEU A 13 9.16 4.73 10.59
C LEU A 13 8.00 4.67 9.60
N ASP A 14 8.30 4.16 8.41
CA ASP A 14 7.34 3.75 7.40
C ASP A 14 7.67 2.33 6.95
N TYR A 15 6.64 1.50 6.81
CA TYR A 15 6.77 0.13 6.30
C TYR A 15 6.19 0.04 4.89
N ASN A 16 6.94 -0.58 3.96
CA ASN A 16 6.40 -0.98 2.66
C ASN A 16 6.59 -2.50 2.49
N PHE A 17 5.48 -3.23 2.40
CA PHE A 17 5.49 -4.66 2.10
C PHE A 17 5.43 -4.87 0.60
N VAL A 18 6.55 -5.27 0.01
CA VAL A 18 6.64 -5.61 -1.40
C VAL A 18 6.34 -7.10 -1.57
N MET A 19 5.26 -7.43 -2.29
CA MET A 19 4.75 -8.81 -2.43
C MET A 19 4.46 -9.13 -3.89
N GLY A 20 4.62 -10.39 -4.28
CA GLY A 20 4.36 -10.90 -5.64
C GLY A 20 5.53 -10.80 -6.62
N VAL A 21 6.71 -10.36 -6.17
CA VAL A 21 7.95 -10.45 -6.96
C VAL A 21 8.43 -11.89 -7.00
N ASP A 22 8.86 -12.38 -8.16
CA ASP A 22 9.53 -13.68 -8.27
C ASP A 22 10.75 -13.72 -7.35
N SER A 23 10.89 -14.78 -6.53
CA SER A 23 11.84 -14.95 -5.41
C SER A 23 11.52 -14.17 -4.12
N GLY A 24 10.49 -13.34 -4.12
CA GLY A 24 9.98 -12.63 -2.96
C GLY A 24 8.87 -13.37 -2.21
N MET A 25 8.22 -12.64 -1.32
CA MET A 25 7.00 -13.10 -0.65
C MET A 25 5.82 -13.10 -1.64
N PRO A 26 4.95 -14.13 -1.65
CA PRO A 26 3.76 -14.13 -2.50
C PRO A 26 2.79 -13.00 -2.11
N ALA A 27 2.01 -12.52 -3.08
CA ALA A 27 0.89 -11.62 -2.82
C ALA A 27 -0.27 -12.41 -2.18
N ASP A 28 -0.31 -12.44 -0.85
CA ASP A 28 -1.26 -13.21 -0.06
C ASP A 28 -1.82 -12.38 1.11
N ALA A 29 -3.15 -12.37 1.25
CA ALA A 29 -3.83 -11.52 2.24
C ALA A 29 -3.69 -12.03 3.68
N GLU A 30 -3.59 -13.35 3.91
CA GLU A 30 -3.39 -13.91 5.25
C GLU A 30 -1.98 -13.59 5.75
N LEU A 31 -1.01 -13.70 4.85
CA LEU A 31 0.37 -13.35 5.13
C LEU A 31 0.54 -11.85 5.40
N LEU A 32 -0.14 -11.00 4.62
CA LEU A 32 -0.21 -9.57 4.89
C LEU A 32 -0.80 -9.29 6.29
N ALA A 33 -1.89 -9.94 6.66
CA ALA A 33 -2.50 -9.77 7.97
C ALA A 33 -1.56 -10.23 9.10
N TRP A 34 -0.75 -11.26 8.87
CA TRP A 34 0.29 -11.69 9.80
C TRP A 34 1.40 -10.64 9.94
N LEU A 35 1.90 -10.11 8.82
CA LEU A 35 2.94 -9.08 8.79
C LEU A 35 2.49 -7.78 9.49
N HIS A 36 1.25 -7.36 9.28
CA HIS A 36 0.67 -6.19 9.94
C HIS A 36 0.73 -6.31 11.47
N ARG A 37 0.61 -7.52 12.04
CA ARG A 37 0.76 -7.72 13.49
C ARG A 37 2.20 -7.59 14.00
N GLN A 38 3.19 -7.58 13.11
CA GLN A 38 4.61 -7.54 13.46
C GLN A 38 5.23 -6.14 13.38
N ILE A 39 4.53 -5.15 12.83
CA ILE A 39 5.06 -3.79 12.73
C ILE A 39 4.96 -3.04 14.06
N GLU A 40 5.75 -1.99 14.18
CA GLU A 40 5.64 -1.05 15.30
C GLU A 40 4.24 -0.41 15.32
N PRO A 41 3.58 -0.32 16.48
CA PRO A 41 2.23 0.23 16.56
C PRO A 41 2.22 1.72 16.22
N GLY A 42 1.15 2.18 15.56
CA GLY A 42 0.92 3.60 15.26
C GLY A 42 1.81 4.18 14.15
N VAL A 43 2.55 3.33 13.43
CA VAL A 43 3.35 3.75 12.26
C VAL A 43 2.56 3.60 10.97
N THR A 44 2.88 4.44 10.00
CA THR A 44 2.38 4.33 8.64
C THR A 44 2.96 3.11 7.94
N TRP A 45 2.11 2.43 7.17
CA TRP A 45 2.52 1.27 6.39
C TRP A 45 1.74 1.17 5.08
N GLN A 46 2.29 0.47 4.11
CA GLN A 46 1.69 0.26 2.80
C GLN A 46 2.08 -1.09 2.21
N SER A 47 1.41 -1.48 1.12
CA SER A 47 1.79 -2.64 0.30
C SER A 47 2.07 -2.23 -1.14
N THR A 48 3.18 -2.69 -1.71
CA THR A 48 3.45 -2.70 -3.14
C THR A 48 3.23 -4.11 -3.66
N LEU A 49 2.30 -4.28 -4.61
CA LEU A 49 1.89 -5.61 -5.07
C LEU A 49 2.19 -5.77 -6.55
N ILE A 50 2.98 -6.79 -6.87
CA ILE A 50 3.42 -7.11 -8.23
C ILE A 50 2.64 -8.32 -8.70
N GLY A 51 2.00 -8.23 -9.87
CA GLY A 51 1.22 -9.34 -10.40
C GLY A 51 0.14 -8.89 -11.38
N ARG A 52 -0.86 -9.72 -11.59
CA ARG A 52 -1.97 -9.46 -12.52
C ARG A 52 -3.22 -9.13 -11.72
N GLN A 53 -4.37 -9.74 -12.04
CA GLN A 53 -5.62 -9.49 -11.34
C GLN A 53 -5.66 -10.09 -9.92
N ASP A 54 -4.77 -11.03 -9.63
CA ASP A 54 -4.67 -11.76 -8.36
C ASP A 54 -4.17 -10.91 -7.19
N ILE A 55 -3.60 -9.72 -7.45
CA ILE A 55 -3.14 -8.81 -6.41
C ILE A 55 -4.26 -7.95 -5.81
N TRP A 56 -5.39 -7.78 -6.52
CA TRP A 56 -6.47 -6.87 -6.10
C TRP A 56 -7.16 -7.28 -4.78
N PRO A 57 -7.37 -8.57 -4.47
CA PRO A 57 -7.79 -8.99 -3.14
C PRO A 57 -6.84 -8.55 -2.03
N VAL A 58 -5.53 -8.52 -2.30
CA VAL A 58 -4.52 -8.08 -1.33
C VAL A 58 -4.54 -6.55 -1.20
N HIS A 59 -4.80 -5.78 -2.27
CA HIS A 59 -5.09 -4.34 -2.15
C HIS A 59 -6.30 -4.07 -1.25
N GLN A 60 -7.39 -4.85 -1.39
CA GLN A 60 -8.55 -4.72 -0.51
C GLN A 60 -8.17 -5.04 0.95
N ALA A 61 -7.44 -6.13 1.18
CA ALA A 61 -6.96 -6.48 2.52
C ALA A 61 -6.07 -5.38 3.14
N THR A 62 -5.18 -4.75 2.34
CA THR A 62 -4.40 -3.59 2.80
C THR A 62 -5.33 -2.45 3.22
N ALA A 63 -6.39 -2.16 2.46
CA ALA A 63 -7.34 -1.10 2.77
C ALA A 63 -8.09 -1.39 4.08
N ASP A 64 -8.58 -2.62 4.23
CA ASP A 64 -9.37 -3.10 5.38
C ASP A 64 -8.54 -3.10 6.67
N LEU A 65 -7.24 -3.41 6.57
CA LEU A 65 -6.31 -3.38 7.69
C LEU A 65 -5.77 -1.96 8.01
N GLY A 66 -6.22 -0.93 7.31
CA GLY A 66 -5.84 0.46 7.55
C GLY A 66 -4.51 0.90 6.90
N GLY A 67 -3.92 0.07 6.04
CA GLY A 67 -2.70 0.40 5.30
C GLY A 67 -2.92 1.46 4.23
N MET A 68 -1.84 2.12 3.81
CA MET A 68 -1.84 2.98 2.62
C MET A 68 -1.75 2.12 1.35
N LEU A 69 -2.38 2.60 0.29
CA LEU A 69 -2.49 1.87 -0.97
C LEU A 69 -1.55 2.46 -2.02
N ARG A 70 -0.92 1.58 -2.81
CA ARG A 70 -0.07 1.94 -3.95
C ARG A 70 -0.45 1.11 -5.16
N THR A 71 -0.53 1.73 -6.33
CA THR A 71 -0.63 1.03 -7.61
C THR A 71 -0.02 1.90 -8.71
N GLY A 72 0.23 1.30 -9.86
CA GLY A 72 0.69 1.98 -11.05
C GLY A 72 1.19 0.97 -12.08
N LEU A 73 1.45 1.45 -13.30
CA LEU A 73 2.01 0.64 -14.39
C LEU A 73 3.42 0.10 -14.08
N GLU A 74 4.08 0.62 -13.04
CA GLU A 74 5.31 0.06 -12.48
C GLU A 74 5.07 -1.32 -11.85
N ASP A 75 3.92 -1.49 -11.19
CA ASP A 75 3.62 -2.66 -10.35
C ASP A 75 2.72 -3.67 -11.08
N THR A 76 1.74 -3.20 -11.86
CA THR A 76 0.82 -4.05 -12.63
C THR A 76 0.30 -3.37 -13.90
N PHE A 77 -0.04 -4.19 -14.89
CA PHE A 77 -0.75 -3.75 -16.09
C PHE A 77 -2.25 -4.11 -16.08
N TYR A 78 -2.76 -4.76 -15.02
CA TYR A 78 -4.06 -5.43 -15.05
C TYR A 78 -5.04 -4.84 -14.03
N LEU A 79 -6.29 -4.66 -14.47
CA LEU A 79 -7.42 -4.26 -13.63
C LEU A 79 -8.01 -5.47 -12.87
N PRO A 80 -8.91 -5.25 -11.89
CA PRO A 80 -9.52 -6.33 -11.11
C PRO A 80 -10.24 -7.39 -11.96
N ASP A 81 -10.75 -7.00 -13.12
CA ASP A 81 -11.44 -7.90 -14.06
C ASP A 81 -10.48 -8.67 -14.99
N GLY A 82 -9.17 -8.50 -14.84
CA GLY A 82 -8.14 -9.11 -15.67
C GLY A 82 -7.89 -8.42 -17.01
N SER A 83 -8.62 -7.35 -17.33
CA SER A 83 -8.33 -6.52 -18.50
C SER A 83 -7.06 -5.68 -18.29
N ARG A 84 -6.43 -5.24 -19.39
CA ARG A 84 -5.27 -4.33 -19.29
C ARG A 84 -5.73 -2.91 -19.01
N ALA A 85 -5.07 -2.24 -18.08
CA ALA A 85 -5.30 -0.84 -17.79
C ALA A 85 -4.94 0.04 -19.00
N SER A 86 -5.79 1.02 -19.32
CA SER A 86 -5.51 2.04 -20.35
C SER A 86 -4.46 3.06 -19.91
N GLY A 87 -4.14 3.12 -18.62
CA GLY A 87 -3.14 4.00 -18.03
C GLY A 87 -3.24 4.00 -16.50
N ASN A 88 -2.36 4.76 -15.84
CA ASN A 88 -2.35 4.87 -14.37
C ASN A 88 -3.69 5.36 -13.81
N GLY A 89 -4.41 6.24 -14.51
CA GLY A 89 -5.72 6.73 -14.06
C GLY A 89 -6.76 5.62 -13.84
N ALA A 90 -6.76 4.59 -14.68
CA ALA A 90 -7.67 3.44 -14.51
C ALA A 90 -7.30 2.60 -13.27
N LEU A 91 -6.00 2.41 -13.02
CA LEU A 91 -5.51 1.73 -11.82
C LEU A 91 -5.84 2.51 -10.56
N ILE A 92 -5.61 3.83 -10.56
CA ILE A 92 -5.94 4.73 -9.43
C ILE A 92 -7.44 4.71 -9.14
N ALA A 93 -8.30 4.72 -10.17
CA ALA A 93 -9.75 4.64 -9.99
C ALA A 93 -10.16 3.32 -9.31
N ALA A 94 -9.60 2.19 -9.75
CA ALA A 94 -9.85 0.89 -9.13
C ALA A 94 -9.34 0.84 -7.68
N LEU A 95 -8.14 1.34 -7.41
CA LEU A 95 -7.54 1.36 -6.08
C LEU A 95 -8.30 2.28 -5.10
N ALA A 96 -8.78 3.44 -5.58
CA ALA A 96 -9.68 4.30 -4.82
C ALA A 96 -11.01 3.61 -4.50
N GLY A 97 -11.46 2.70 -5.37
CA GLY A 97 -12.57 1.79 -5.11
C GLY A 97 -12.33 0.91 -3.88
N CYS A 98 -11.14 0.31 -3.76
CA CYS A 98 -10.76 -0.48 -2.58
C CYS A 98 -10.79 0.33 -1.28
N ALA A 99 -10.25 1.56 -1.30
CA ALA A 99 -10.29 2.47 -0.16
C ALA A 99 -11.73 2.76 0.28
N ARG A 100 -12.61 3.09 -0.67
CA ARG A 100 -14.03 3.39 -0.40
C ARG A 100 -14.80 2.17 0.10
N ALA A 101 -14.52 0.99 -0.45
CA ALA A 101 -15.10 -0.26 0.02
C ALA A 101 -14.73 -0.57 1.49
N ALA A 102 -13.55 -0.15 1.94
CA ALA A 102 -13.10 -0.22 3.33
C ALA A 102 -13.66 0.93 4.21
N GLY A 103 -14.57 1.77 3.70
CA GLY A 103 -15.13 2.91 4.44
C GLY A 103 -14.18 4.10 4.61
N ARG A 104 -13.15 4.21 3.76
CA ARG A 104 -12.14 5.27 3.78
C ARG A 104 -12.24 6.15 2.54
N ASP A 105 -11.66 7.35 2.59
CA ASP A 105 -11.53 8.22 1.41
C ASP A 105 -10.05 8.47 1.05
N VAL A 106 -9.81 8.99 -0.16
CA VAL A 106 -8.48 9.26 -0.69
C VAL A 106 -8.01 10.64 -0.22
N ALA A 107 -6.88 10.67 0.47
CA ALA A 107 -6.26 11.91 0.93
C ALA A 107 -5.83 12.79 -0.26
N SER A 108 -6.09 14.09 -0.13
CA SER A 108 -5.45 15.12 -0.95
C SER A 108 -3.93 15.15 -0.72
N PRO A 109 -3.15 15.76 -1.63
CA PRO A 109 -1.72 15.93 -1.41
C PRO A 109 -1.35 16.70 -0.13
N ALA A 110 -2.22 17.62 0.32
CA ALA A 110 -2.00 18.36 1.57
C ALA A 110 -2.21 17.47 2.80
N GLU A 111 -3.27 16.67 2.82
CA GLU A 111 -3.54 15.69 3.88
C GLU A 111 -2.46 14.62 3.93
N ALA A 112 -2.02 14.11 2.76
CA ALA A 112 -0.94 13.14 2.68
C ALA A 112 0.36 13.68 3.29
N ARG A 113 0.70 14.96 3.05
CA ARG A 113 1.86 15.60 3.69
C ARG A 113 1.71 15.65 5.21
N ALA A 114 0.53 16.03 5.71
CA ALA A 114 0.28 16.04 7.15
C ALA A 114 0.40 14.65 7.78
N CYS A 115 -0.17 13.62 7.14
CA CYS A 115 -0.06 12.23 7.58
C CYS A 115 1.39 11.73 7.64
N LEU A 116 2.22 12.14 6.68
CA LEU A 116 3.63 11.74 6.58
C LEU A 116 4.59 12.69 7.32
N GLY A 117 4.09 13.70 8.04
CA GLY A 117 4.94 14.69 8.73
C GLY A 117 5.81 15.54 7.78
N LEU A 118 5.41 15.67 6.52
CA LEU A 118 6.14 16.45 5.51
C LEU A 118 5.75 17.93 5.58
N ARG A 119 6.70 18.79 5.18
CA ARG A 119 6.44 20.23 5.03
C ARG A 119 5.35 20.48 3.98
N ALA A 120 4.59 21.56 4.19
CA ALA A 120 3.65 22.06 3.20
C ALA A 120 4.36 22.34 1.87
N ALA A 121 3.63 22.18 0.76
CA ALA A 121 4.14 22.61 -0.54
C ALA A 121 4.34 24.13 -0.55
N ALA A 122 5.37 24.59 -1.26
CA ALA A 122 5.61 26.00 -1.53
C ALA A 122 4.58 26.55 -2.53
#